data_AF-A0A529VIH0-F1
#
_entry.id   AF-A0A529VIH0-F1
#
_cell.length_a   1.000
_cell.length_b   1.000
_cell.length_c   1.000
_cell.angle_alpha   90.00
_cell.angle_beta   90.00
_cell.angle_gamma   90.00
#
_symmetry.space_group_name_H-M   'P 1'
#
loop_
_entity.id
_entity.type
_entity.pdbx_description
1 polymer ?
#
loop_
_entity_poly.entity_id
_entity_poly.type
_entity_poly.pdbx_seq_one_letter_code
_entity_poly.pdbx_strand_id
1 'polypeptide(L)' 'MSEILTIADLKDLARRKVPKMFFDYADSGAWTESTYRANEEDFGKIKFRQRVLVDMSNRSLESTMIGQKVAMPVALAPT' A
#
# COMPACT_ATOMS: atom_id res chain seq x y z
N MET A 1 6.50 -18.18 13.46
CA MET A 1 6.07 -17.34 12.31
C MET A 1 7.00 -16.14 12.29
N SER A 2 7.51 -15.73 11.12
CA SER A 2 8.22 -14.45 11.04
C SER A 2 7.25 -13.33 11.41
N GLU A 3 7.76 -12.29 12.04
CA GLU A 3 7.00 -11.08 12.31
C GLU A 3 6.64 -10.41 10.98
N ILE A 4 5.41 -9.91 10.86
CA ILE A 4 4.92 -9.22 9.67
C ILE A 4 5.19 -7.74 9.87
N LEU A 5 6.11 -7.18 9.10
CA LEU A 5 6.55 -5.78 9.25
C LEU A 5 6.08 -4.91 8.08
N THR A 6 5.81 -5.52 6.92
CA THR A 6 5.42 -4.84 5.69
C THR A 6 4.24 -5.53 5.01
N ILE A 7 3.60 -4.80 4.09
CA ILE A 7 2.55 -5.38 3.23
C ILE A 7 3.12 -6.47 2.31
N ALA A 8 4.40 -6.36 1.91
CA ALA A 8 5.07 -7.39 1.13
C ALA A 8 5.16 -8.72 1.89
N ASP A 9 5.40 -8.68 3.21
CA ASP A 9 5.41 -9.89 4.05
C ASP A 9 4.04 -10.58 4.07
N LEU A 10 2.95 -9.81 4.08
CA LEU A 10 1.58 -10.34 3.96
C LEU A 10 1.35 -11.03 2.62
N LYS A 11 1.82 -10.41 1.52
CA LYS A 11 1.72 -10.98 0.17
C LYS A 11 2.50 -12.30 0.06
N ASP A 12 3.71 -12.36 0.61
CA ASP A 12 4.52 -13.58 0.63
C ASP A 12 3.89 -14.69 1.49
N LEU A 13 3.28 -14.32 2.61
CA LEU A 13 2.52 -15.25 3.44
C LEU A 13 1.30 -15.80 2.68
N ALA A 14 0.56 -14.94 1.98
CA ALA A 14 -0.58 -15.32 1.16
C ALA A 14 -0.16 -16.27 0.04
N ARG A 15 0.94 -16.00 -0.67
CA ARG A 15 1.48 -16.88 -1.72
C ARG A 15 1.76 -18.30 -1.24
N ARG A 16 2.15 -18.46 0.03
CA ARG A 16 2.44 -19.78 0.63
C ARG A 16 1.18 -20.51 1.14
N LYS A 17 0.13 -19.77 1.49
CA LYS A 17 -1.06 -20.31 2.19
C LYS A 17 -2.31 -20.41 1.33
N VAL A 18 -2.43 -19.58 0.30
CA VAL A 18 -3.63 -19.49 -0.55
C VAL A 18 -3.46 -20.41 -1.77
N PRO A 19 -4.50 -21.17 -2.18
CA PRO A 19 -4.42 -21.96 -3.40
C PRO A 19 -4.07 -21.07 -4.60
N LYS A 20 -3.17 -21.57 -5.46
CA LYS A 20 -2.59 -20.80 -6.57
C LYS A 20 -3.63 -20.07 -7.42
N MET A 21 -4.74 -20.73 -7.75
CA MET A 21 -5.81 -20.13 -8.56
C MET A 21 -6.37 -18.83 -7.96
N PHE A 22 -6.58 -18.79 -6.63
CA PHE A 22 -7.11 -17.59 -5.96
C PHE A 22 -6.03 -16.52 -5.78
N PHE A 23 -4.78 -16.94 -5.52
CA PHE A 23 -3.67 -16.01 -5.42
C PHE A 23 -3.43 -15.31 -6.76
N ASP A 24 -3.33 -16.06 -7.85
CA ASP A 24 -3.08 -15.52 -9.20
C ASP A 24 -4.25 -14.63 -9.65
N TYR A 25 -5.50 -14.93 -9.28
CA TYR A 25 -6.64 -14.05 -9.57
C TYR A 25 -6.50 -12.67 -8.89
N ALA A 26 -6.06 -12.66 -7.63
CA ALA A 26 -5.92 -11.42 -6.86
C ALA A 26 -4.62 -10.64 -7.16
N ASP A 27 -3.56 -11.33 -7.58
CA ASP A 27 -2.20 -10.79 -7.70
C ASP A 27 -1.67 -10.71 -9.14
N SER A 28 -2.56 -10.71 -10.15
CA SER A 28 -2.18 -10.58 -11.56
C SER A 28 -2.58 -9.24 -12.18
N GLY A 29 -1.81 -8.82 -13.17
CA GLY A 29 -2.10 -7.67 -14.04
C GLY A 29 -2.45 -8.08 -15.46
N ALA A 30 -2.73 -7.10 -16.32
CA ALA A 30 -3.00 -7.35 -17.73
C ALA A 30 -1.72 -7.72 -18.51
N TRP A 31 -1.76 -8.80 -19.29
CA TRP A 31 -0.71 -9.25 -20.21
C TRP A 31 0.69 -9.35 -19.57
N THR A 32 1.59 -8.44 -19.87
CA THR A 32 2.95 -8.40 -19.32
C THR A 32 3.02 -7.72 -17.95
N GLU A 33 1.91 -7.19 -17.44
CA GLU A 33 1.80 -6.52 -16.14
C GLU A 33 2.67 -5.26 -16.01
N SER A 34 3.04 -4.65 -17.13
CA SER A 34 3.90 -3.46 -17.16
C SER A 34 3.28 -2.30 -16.38
N THR A 35 1.99 -2.03 -16.55
CA THR A 35 1.29 -0.96 -15.81
C THR A 35 1.17 -1.28 -14.33
N TYR A 36 0.97 -2.54 -13.96
CA TYR A 36 0.90 -2.96 -12.56
C TYR A 36 2.22 -2.65 -11.84
N ARG A 37 3.36 -3.01 -12.46
CA ARG A 37 4.69 -2.68 -11.91
C ARG A 37 4.99 -1.19 -11.94
N ALA A 38 4.61 -0.49 -13.01
CA ALA A 38 4.81 0.95 -13.15
C ALA A 38 4.11 1.75 -12.03
N ASN A 39 2.90 1.35 -11.62
CA ASN A 39 2.18 2.00 -10.52
C ASN A 39 2.99 2.04 -9.22
N GLU A 40 3.76 1.00 -8.91
CA GLU A 40 4.63 0.95 -7.73
C GLU A 40 5.95 1.70 -7.96
N GLU A 41 6.60 1.45 -9.11
CA GLU A 41 7.88 2.06 -9.47
C GLU A 41 7.82 3.60 -9.55
N ASP A 42 6.68 4.15 -9.99
CA ASP A 42 6.49 5.60 -10.12
C ASP A 42 6.57 6.33 -8.78
N PHE A 43 6.10 5.73 -7.69
CA PHE A 43 6.27 6.31 -6.34
C PHE A 43 7.74 6.43 -5.96
N GLY A 44 8.58 5.47 -6.40
CA GLY A 44 10.02 5.49 -6.15
C GLY A 44 10.74 6.69 -6.76
N LYS A 45 10.16 7.33 -7.79
CA LYS A 45 10.69 8.54 -8.43
C LYS A 45 10.47 9.80 -7.59
N ILE A 46 9.45 9.80 -6.74
CA ILE A 46 9.12 10.93 -5.86
C ILE A 46 9.99 10.87 -4.61
N LYS A 47 10.78 11.93 -4.35
CA LYS A 47 11.66 12.01 -3.18
C LYS A 47 11.14 13.02 -2.16
N PHE A 48 11.32 12.71 -0.88
CA PHE A 48 10.99 13.65 0.19
C PHE A 48 12.03 14.77 0.28
N ARG A 49 11.55 16.02 0.31
CA ARG A 49 12.35 17.15 0.79
C ARG A 49 12.23 17.23 2.31
N GLN A 50 13.13 16.55 3.01
CA GLN A 50 13.11 16.49 4.47
C GLN A 50 13.17 17.90 5.08
N ARG A 51 12.33 18.14 6.09
CA ARG A 51 12.38 19.32 6.95
C ARG A 51 12.82 18.88 8.33
N VAL A 52 13.84 19.55 8.87
CA VAL A 52 14.45 19.23 10.17
C VAL A 52 14.11 20.31 11.19
N LEU A 53 14.27 20.00 12.47
CA LEU A 53 13.97 20.90 13.60
C LEU A 53 12.51 21.40 13.63
N VAL A 54 11.57 20.54 13.23
CA VAL A 54 10.13 20.79 13.30
C VAL A 54 9.55 19.94 14.43
N ASP A 55 8.79 20.54 15.35
CA ASP A 55 8.05 19.78 16.36
C ASP A 55 6.95 18.94 15.68
N MET A 56 6.89 17.67 16.06
CA MET A 56 6.01 16.65 15.49
C MET A 56 5.14 15.98 16.57
N SER A 57 5.07 16.55 17.78
CA SER A 57 4.33 16.03 18.93
C SER A 57 2.84 15.76 18.66
N ASN A 58 2.18 16.63 17.88
CA ASN A 58 0.75 16.58 17.61
C ASN A 58 0.40 16.17 16.17
N ARG A 59 1.18 15.27 15.55
CA ARG A 59 0.88 14.76 14.20
C ARG A 59 -0.40 13.92 14.22
N SER A 60 -1.27 14.16 13.25
CA SER A 60 -2.46 13.36 12.99
C SER A 60 -2.51 12.97 11.51
N LEU A 61 -3.05 11.79 11.23
CA LEU A 61 -3.39 11.35 9.87
C LEU A 61 -4.86 11.66 9.55
N GLU A 62 -5.64 12.15 10.50
CA GLU A 62 -7.05 12.45 10.29
C GLU A 62 -7.25 13.42 9.12
N SER A 63 -8.31 13.17 8.35
CA SER A 63 -8.60 13.95 7.15
C SER A 63 -10.10 13.99 6.86
N THR A 64 -10.47 14.62 5.75
CA THR A 64 -11.83 14.61 5.22
C THR A 64 -11.81 14.03 3.80
N MET A 65 -12.59 12.99 3.55
CA MET A 65 -12.76 12.37 2.23
C MET A 65 -14.24 12.39 1.86
N ILE A 66 -14.58 12.98 0.70
CA ILE A 66 -15.97 13.08 0.20
C ILE A 66 -16.92 13.70 1.27
N GLY A 67 -16.43 14.73 1.98
CA GLY A 67 -17.20 15.41 3.05
C GLY A 67 -17.32 14.65 4.37
N GLN A 68 -16.74 13.44 4.48
CA GLN A 68 -16.75 12.63 5.70
C GLN A 68 -15.42 12.69 6.43
N LYS A 69 -15.46 12.76 7.77
CA LYS A 69 -14.24 12.65 8.60
C LYS A 69 -13.71 11.22 8.55
N VAL A 70 -12.40 11.08 8.35
CA VAL A 70 -11.69 9.78 8.33
C VAL A 70 -10.48 9.81 9.25
N ALA A 71 -10.17 8.66 9.85
CA ALA A 71 -9.01 8.53 10.75
C ALA A 71 -7.66 8.63 10.00
N MET A 72 -7.65 8.30 8.71
CA MET A 72 -6.48 8.41 7.84
C MET A 72 -6.90 8.58 6.36
N PRO A 73 -6.05 9.14 5.48
CA PRO A 73 -6.43 9.47 4.10
C PRO A 73 -6.25 8.27 3.16
N VAL A 74 -6.76 7.11 3.56
CA VAL A 74 -6.77 5.89 2.74
C VAL A 74 -8.13 5.22 2.84
N ALA A 75 -8.51 4.48 1.81
CA ALA A 75 -9.77 3.75 1.75
C ALA A 75 -9.53 2.34 1.20
N LEU A 76 -10.43 1.42 1.52
CA LEU A 76 -10.48 0.11 0.89
C LEU A 76 -11.13 0.27 -0.48
N ALA A 77 -10.39 -0.09 -1.53
CA ALA A 77 -10.96 -0.20 -2.87
C ALA A 77 -11.94 -1.39 -2.93
N PRO A 78 -12.97 -1.33 -3.78
CA PRO A 78 -13.76 -2.52 -4.09
C PRO A 78 -12.85 -3.52 -4.81
N THR A 79 -12.70 -4.72 -4.24
CA THR A 79 -11.88 -5.83 -4.76
C THR A 79 -12.72 -6.89 -5.43
#